data_AF-A0AAU5I9L5-F1
#
_entry.id   AF-A0AAU5I9L5-F1
#
_cell.length_a   1.000
_cell.length_b   1.000
_cell.length_c   1.000
_cell.angle_alpha   90.00
_cell.angle_beta   90.00
_cell.angle_gamma   90.00
#
_symmetry.space_group_name_H-M   'P 1'
#
loop_
_entity.id
_entity.type
_entity.pdbx_description
1 polymer ?
#
loop_
_entity_poly.entity_id
_entity_poly.type
_entity_poly.pdbx_seq_one_letter_code
_entity_poly.pdbx_strand_id
1 'polypeptide(L)'
;MRMRTLALATASGAALLAAGSLTQVAPSGSPSTSPYAAPAAAWNAHPGVVRLAPVAHTARLSDDGPTGGDDSTAGGIKEGSVSAADLLAKVSSCSQISNGKYRTDEETSATVPVCGKNGAVFWKADMDIDCDGQITTACNADTDPWFQDDTAFHTSGGKPLSAEKLPYVVVPSSSSIWNYGGAGIKGGGVVAVIYGGKVEYAVVGDTGPDKIIGEASYATAKALGIDPDPETGGAESGVTYILFKNSVVSPIENHAAAVTAGDALAKQFLLNN
;
A
#
# COMPACT_ATOMS: atom_id res chain seq x y z
N MET A 1 4.94 17.47 21.98
CA MET A 1 3.86 18.33 22.53
C MET A 1 3.04 18.80 21.34
N ARG A 2 2.02 18.03 20.94
CA ARG A 2 1.40 18.12 19.63
C ARG A 2 0.14 19.01 19.69
N MET A 3 0.18 20.15 19.03
CA MET A 3 -1.02 20.93 18.67
C MET A 3 -1.06 20.98 17.14
N ARG A 4 -1.94 20.17 16.52
CA ARG A 4 -2.27 20.29 15.10
C ARG A 4 -3.67 20.89 14.99
N THR A 5 -3.75 22.05 14.35
CA THR A 5 -5.01 22.74 14.04
C THR A 5 -5.66 22.07 12.84
N LEU A 6 -6.89 21.57 13.00
CA LEU A 6 -7.68 20.98 11.92
C LEU A 6 -7.91 22.00 10.79
N ALA A 7 -7.52 21.65 9.56
CA ALA A 7 -8.01 22.31 8.36
C ALA A 7 -9.04 21.39 7.67
N LEU A 8 -10.32 21.61 7.99
CA LEU A 8 -11.45 21.00 7.30
C LEU A 8 -11.53 21.54 5.86
N ALA A 9 -11.32 20.70 4.85
CA ALA A 9 -11.59 21.02 3.45
C ALA A 9 -13.01 20.57 3.09
N THR A 10 -13.99 21.48 3.21
CA THR A 10 -15.35 21.24 2.69
C THR A 10 -15.38 21.44 1.17
N ALA A 11 -15.57 20.37 0.41
CA ALA A 11 -15.88 20.45 -1.02
C ALA A 11 -17.40 20.56 -1.22
N SER A 12 -17.91 21.78 -1.42
CA SER A 12 -19.29 22.00 -1.88
C SER A 12 -19.32 22.03 -3.41
N GLY A 13 -19.99 21.04 -3.99
CA GLY A 13 -20.30 21.00 -5.42
C GLY A 13 -21.39 22.01 -5.78
N ALA A 14 -21.19 22.69 -6.90
CA ALA A 14 -22.23 23.41 -7.62
C ALA A 14 -22.21 22.97 -9.08
N ALA A 15 -23.24 22.22 -9.47
CA ALA A 15 -23.54 21.90 -10.85
C ALA A 15 -24.17 23.14 -11.52
N LEU A 16 -23.57 23.62 -12.62
CA LEU A 16 -24.26 24.50 -13.57
C LEU A 16 -24.53 23.73 -14.86
N LEU A 17 -25.83 23.55 -15.12
CA LEU A 17 -26.40 23.13 -16.38
C LEU A 17 -26.26 24.27 -17.40
N ALA A 18 -25.65 24.00 -18.55
CA ALA A 18 -25.77 24.83 -19.73
C ALA A 18 -26.27 23.97 -20.90
N ALA A 19 -27.49 24.27 -21.35
CA ALA A 19 -28.10 23.71 -22.54
C ALA A 19 -27.49 24.38 -23.80
N GLY A 20 -27.09 23.56 -24.78
CA GLY A 20 -26.52 24.01 -26.05
C GLY A 20 -27.00 23.13 -27.21
N SER A 21 -27.90 23.72 -27.99
CA SER A 21 -28.60 23.33 -29.21
C SER A 21 -27.97 22.29 -30.15
N LEU A 22 -28.85 21.39 -30.62
CA LEU A 22 -28.69 20.47 -31.75
C LEU A 22 -28.70 21.22 -33.10
N THR A 23 -27.77 20.87 -34.00
CA THR A 23 -27.99 20.94 -35.45
C THR A 23 -27.42 19.69 -36.12
N GLN A 24 -28.30 18.97 -36.82
CA GLN A 24 -28.00 17.85 -37.71
C GLN A 24 -27.56 18.37 -39.08
N VAL A 25 -26.54 17.74 -39.68
CA VAL A 25 -26.38 17.67 -41.14
C VAL A 25 -25.89 16.26 -41.51
N ALA A 26 -26.63 15.63 -42.43
CA ALA A 26 -26.37 14.30 -43.00
C ALA A 26 -25.67 14.43 -44.39
N PRO A 27 -25.20 13.32 -45.00
CA PRO A 27 -23.95 13.28 -45.78
C PRO A 27 -24.12 13.29 -47.30
N SER A 28 -23.00 13.38 -48.02
CA SER A 28 -22.91 13.12 -49.46
C SER A 28 -21.56 12.49 -49.87
N GLY A 29 -21.62 11.49 -50.76
CA GLY A 29 -20.55 11.19 -51.72
C GLY A 29 -19.75 9.89 -51.53
N SER A 30 -20.10 8.86 -52.31
CA SER A 30 -19.18 7.86 -52.93
C SER A 30 -19.20 8.11 -54.46
N PRO A 31 -18.45 7.43 -55.37
CA PRO A 31 -17.55 6.26 -55.23
C PRO A 31 -16.22 6.33 -56.07
N SER A 32 -15.29 5.36 -55.93
CA SER A 32 -14.48 4.81 -57.05
C SER A 32 -13.67 3.53 -56.73
N THR A 33 -13.98 2.45 -57.46
CA THR A 33 -13.18 1.32 -58.04
C THR A 33 -11.94 0.74 -57.31
N SER A 34 -11.95 -0.50 -56.77
CA SER A 34 -11.79 -1.86 -57.40
C SER A 34 -10.32 -2.28 -57.69
N PRO A 35 -9.93 -3.56 -57.81
CA PRO A 35 -10.22 -4.79 -57.05
C PRO A 35 -8.94 -5.58 -56.64
N TYR A 36 -9.00 -6.45 -55.63
CA TYR A 36 -8.28 -7.74 -55.60
C TYR A 36 -8.95 -8.66 -54.55
N ALA A 37 -9.54 -9.76 -55.04
CA ALA A 37 -9.95 -10.95 -54.27
C ALA A 37 -8.72 -11.89 -54.14
N ALA A 38 -8.52 -12.82 -53.21
CA ALA A 38 -9.32 -13.62 -52.26
C ALA A 38 -8.31 -14.29 -51.25
N PRO A 39 -8.62 -15.36 -50.48
CA PRO A 39 -9.58 -15.51 -49.38
C PRO A 39 -8.98 -16.07 -48.05
N ALA A 40 -9.84 -16.12 -47.04
CA ALA A 40 -9.92 -17.09 -45.91
C ALA A 40 -8.84 -17.11 -44.80
N ALA A 41 -9.27 -16.83 -43.56
CA ALA A 41 -9.31 -17.81 -42.46
C ALA A 41 -9.64 -17.11 -41.12
N ALA A 42 -10.65 -17.63 -40.43
CA ALA A 42 -11.13 -17.15 -39.14
C ALA A 42 -10.31 -17.71 -37.98
N TRP A 43 -9.83 -16.89 -37.04
CA TRP A 43 -9.61 -17.29 -35.63
C TRP A 43 -9.80 -16.08 -34.71
N ASN A 44 -10.94 -16.03 -34.03
CA ASN A 44 -11.12 -15.23 -32.82
C ASN A 44 -10.38 -15.93 -31.67
N ALA A 45 -9.47 -15.24 -30.99
CA ALA A 45 -9.00 -15.65 -29.67
C ALA A 45 -8.65 -14.41 -28.83
N HIS A 46 -9.35 -14.25 -27.72
CA HIS A 46 -9.11 -13.24 -26.69
C HIS A 46 -7.95 -13.69 -25.77
N PRO A 47 -7.11 -12.79 -25.26
CA PRO A 47 -6.13 -13.15 -24.24
C PRO A 47 -6.84 -13.39 -22.90
N GLY A 48 -6.86 -14.64 -22.47
CA GLY A 48 -7.41 -15.07 -21.20
C GLY A 48 -6.58 -14.60 -20.00
N VAL A 49 -7.27 -14.08 -18.99
CA VAL A 49 -6.73 -13.82 -17.64
C VAL A 49 -6.48 -15.16 -16.96
N VAL A 50 -5.23 -15.43 -16.57
CA VAL A 50 -4.89 -16.61 -15.75
C VAL A 50 -5.24 -16.33 -14.30
N ARG A 51 -6.30 -16.95 -13.80
CA ARG A 51 -6.61 -17.06 -12.37
C ARG A 51 -6.01 -18.37 -11.85
N LEU A 52 -5.04 -18.27 -10.94
CA LEU A 52 -4.54 -19.44 -10.21
C LEU A 52 -5.42 -19.64 -8.96
N ALA A 53 -6.15 -20.74 -8.92
CA ALA A 53 -6.86 -21.21 -7.73
C ALA A 53 -5.98 -22.26 -7.01
N PRO A 54 -5.99 -22.30 -5.66
CA PRO A 54 -5.25 -23.32 -4.91
C PRO A 54 -5.98 -24.67 -4.95
N VAL A 55 -5.23 -25.73 -5.21
CA VAL A 55 -5.70 -27.12 -5.11
C VAL A 55 -5.60 -27.55 -3.64
N ALA A 56 -6.72 -27.96 -3.06
CA ALA A 56 -6.72 -28.58 -1.73
C ALA A 56 -6.02 -29.95 -1.79
N HIS A 57 -4.97 -30.14 -0.99
CA HIS A 57 -4.38 -31.44 -0.75
C HIS A 57 -4.93 -32.02 0.56
N THR A 58 -5.59 -33.16 0.45
CA THR A 58 -6.01 -34.00 1.56
C THR A 58 -4.78 -34.73 2.11
N ALA A 59 -4.29 -34.29 3.27
CA ALA A 59 -3.25 -35.00 4.01
C ALA A 59 -3.86 -36.16 4.80
N ARG A 60 -3.32 -37.36 4.61
CA ARG A 60 -3.59 -38.55 5.44
C ARG A 60 -2.68 -38.52 6.66
N LEU A 61 -3.24 -38.82 7.82
CA LEU A 61 -2.55 -39.01 9.09
C LEU A 61 -1.76 -40.32 9.07
N SER A 62 -0.49 -40.28 9.47
CA SER A 62 0.23 -41.44 10.00
C SER A 62 1.22 -40.93 11.04
N ASP A 63 1.01 -41.42 12.28
CA ASP A 63 1.93 -41.35 13.41
C ASP A 63 3.21 -42.13 13.11
N ASP A 64 4.36 -41.54 13.43
CA ASP A 64 5.43 -42.16 14.23
C ASP A 64 6.64 -41.20 14.30
N GLY A 65 7.01 -40.77 15.52
CA GLY A 65 8.30 -40.12 15.82
C GLY A 65 9.45 -41.16 15.93
N PRO A 66 10.74 -40.75 16.10
CA PRO A 66 11.14 -39.89 17.23
C PRO A 66 12.33 -38.92 17.00
N THR A 67 12.41 -37.94 17.92
CA THR A 67 13.57 -37.24 18.51
C THR A 67 14.75 -36.77 17.62
N GLY A 68 14.84 -35.46 17.44
CA GLY A 68 16.06 -34.71 17.19
C GLY A 68 15.88 -33.30 17.76
N GLY A 69 16.60 -32.96 18.81
CA GLY A 69 16.53 -31.65 19.45
C GLY A 69 17.23 -30.61 18.58
N ASP A 70 16.47 -29.62 18.13
CA ASP A 70 17.02 -28.39 17.58
C ASP A 70 16.83 -27.25 18.58
N ASP A 71 17.98 -26.65 18.85
CA ASP A 71 18.22 -25.45 19.63
C ASP A 71 17.36 -24.31 19.11
N SER A 72 16.30 -24.00 19.86
CA SER A 72 15.37 -22.91 19.58
C SER A 72 15.96 -21.61 20.11
N THR A 73 16.99 -21.10 19.43
CA THR A 73 17.36 -19.68 19.52
C THR A 73 16.24 -18.85 18.92
N ALA A 74 15.36 -18.36 19.79
CA ALA A 74 14.52 -17.16 19.70
C ALA A 74 14.36 -16.53 18.28
N GLY A 75 13.79 -17.28 17.36
CA GLY A 75 13.33 -16.77 16.07
C GLY A 75 11.99 -16.09 16.30
N GLY A 76 12.00 -14.79 16.59
CA GLY A 76 10.77 -13.98 16.49
C GLY A 76 10.11 -14.27 15.15
N ILE A 77 8.78 -14.44 15.15
CA ILE A 77 8.02 -14.83 13.96
C ILE A 77 8.44 -13.90 12.81
N LYS A 78 9.18 -14.47 11.85
CA LYS A 78 9.60 -13.76 10.66
C LYS A 78 8.43 -13.79 9.71
N GLU A 79 7.91 -12.63 9.36
CA GLU A 79 6.89 -12.57 8.34
C GLU A 79 7.53 -12.76 6.96
N GLY A 80 7.11 -13.80 6.25
CA GLY A 80 7.75 -14.25 5.03
C GLY A 80 9.18 -14.77 5.22
N SER A 81 9.91 -14.90 4.10
CA SER A 81 11.21 -15.54 4.03
C SER A 81 12.36 -14.58 3.75
N VAL A 82 12.09 -13.37 3.24
CA VAL A 82 13.12 -12.35 2.95
C VAL A 82 13.58 -11.65 4.24
N SER A 83 14.89 -11.46 4.41
CA SER A 83 15.41 -10.78 5.62
C SER A 83 15.31 -9.25 5.51
N ALA A 84 15.15 -8.59 6.67
CA ALA A 84 15.23 -7.13 6.77
C ALA A 84 16.56 -6.60 6.23
N ALA A 85 17.67 -7.27 6.55
CA ALA A 85 19.01 -6.87 6.12
C ALA A 85 19.14 -6.85 4.58
N ASP A 86 18.60 -7.85 3.90
CA ASP A 86 18.65 -7.93 2.43
C ASP A 86 17.86 -6.78 1.80
N LEU A 87 16.66 -6.48 2.32
CA LEU A 87 15.85 -5.36 1.85
C LEU A 87 16.56 -4.02 2.08
N LEU A 88 17.07 -3.80 3.30
CA LEU A 88 17.77 -2.58 3.69
C LEU A 88 19.03 -2.33 2.84
N ALA A 89 19.75 -3.39 2.47
CA ALA A 89 20.91 -3.27 1.59
C ALA A 89 20.54 -2.68 0.22
N LYS A 90 19.38 -3.04 -0.33
CA LYS A 90 18.89 -2.52 -1.62
C LYS A 90 18.38 -1.08 -1.58
N VAL A 91 18.05 -0.58 -0.40
CA VAL A 91 17.53 0.79 -0.19
C VAL A 91 18.49 1.66 0.66
N SER A 92 19.79 1.39 0.54
CA SER A 92 20.85 2.17 1.19
C SER A 92 21.04 3.58 0.58
N SER A 93 20.68 3.77 -0.69
CA SER A 93 20.81 5.03 -1.43
C SER A 93 19.49 5.46 -2.09
N CYS A 94 19.28 6.78 -2.18
CA CYS A 94 18.06 7.38 -2.71
C CYS A 94 18.28 8.02 -4.08
N SER A 95 17.60 7.51 -5.10
CA SER A 95 17.30 8.27 -6.32
C SER A 95 15.96 8.97 -6.12
N GLN A 96 15.97 10.21 -5.63
CA GLN A 96 14.75 10.93 -5.31
C GLN A 96 13.84 11.07 -6.54
N ILE A 97 12.56 10.75 -6.38
CA ILE A 97 11.51 10.90 -7.40
C ILE A 97 10.42 11.90 -7.01
N SER A 98 10.36 12.32 -5.75
CA SER A 98 9.54 13.44 -5.32
C SER A 98 10.16 14.78 -5.75
N ASN A 99 9.34 15.79 -6.04
CA ASN A 99 9.78 17.16 -6.36
C ASN A 99 10.26 17.94 -5.13
N GLY A 100 10.07 17.38 -3.93
CA GLY A 100 10.46 17.95 -2.65
C GLY A 100 10.65 16.87 -1.60
N LYS A 101 10.70 17.29 -0.34
CA LYS A 101 10.84 16.41 0.82
C LYS A 101 9.63 16.59 1.74
N TYR A 102 9.35 15.55 2.51
CA TYR A 102 8.32 15.50 3.54
C TYR A 102 8.92 15.73 4.92
N ARG A 103 8.10 16.19 5.84
CA ARG A 103 8.38 16.23 7.27
C ARG A 103 7.95 14.91 7.91
N THR A 104 8.53 14.58 9.06
CA THR A 104 8.05 13.51 9.94
C THR A 104 6.88 14.04 10.79
N ASP A 105 6.98 15.29 11.21
CA ASP A 105 5.97 15.96 12.03
C ASP A 105 5.74 17.40 11.54
N GLU A 106 4.64 18.02 11.95
CA GLU A 106 4.28 19.39 11.56
C GLU A 106 5.38 20.41 11.92
N GLU A 107 6.02 20.21 13.08
CA GLU A 107 7.06 21.09 13.61
C GLU A 107 8.47 20.81 13.06
N THR A 108 8.71 19.65 12.43
CA THR A 108 10.07 19.27 11.99
C THR A 108 10.37 19.78 10.58
N SER A 109 11.65 19.95 10.25
CA SER A 109 12.03 20.35 8.89
C SER A 109 11.79 19.23 7.87
N ALA A 110 11.43 19.60 6.64
CA ALA A 110 11.22 18.63 5.56
C ALA A 110 12.55 17.98 5.13
N THR A 111 12.76 16.72 5.49
CA THR A 111 14.02 15.99 5.29
C THR A 111 13.86 14.67 4.54
N VAL A 112 12.65 14.10 4.47
CA VAL A 112 12.39 12.76 3.92
C VAL A 112 12.06 12.83 2.42
N PRO A 113 12.93 12.34 1.51
CA PRO A 113 12.58 12.20 0.10
C PRO A 113 11.79 10.91 -0.16
N VAL A 114 10.98 10.90 -1.21
CA VAL A 114 10.49 9.63 -1.80
C VAL A 114 11.48 9.19 -2.86
N CYS A 115 11.96 7.95 -2.74
CA CYS A 115 13.03 7.40 -3.55
C CYS A 115 12.52 6.32 -4.51
N GLY A 116 13.05 6.28 -5.73
CA GLY A 116 12.74 5.27 -6.73
C GLY A 116 13.70 4.09 -6.71
N LYS A 117 13.16 2.90 -6.97
CA LYS A 117 13.88 1.66 -7.32
C LYS A 117 13.18 0.92 -8.46
N ASN A 118 13.83 -0.11 -9.00
CA ASN A 118 13.21 -0.97 -10.00
C ASN A 118 12.06 -1.75 -9.34
N GLY A 119 10.82 -1.49 -9.79
CA GLY A 119 9.61 -2.14 -9.26
C GLY A 119 9.12 -1.61 -7.90
N ALA A 120 9.78 -0.62 -7.29
CA ALA A 120 9.37 -0.10 -5.98
C ALA A 120 9.60 1.41 -5.83
N VAL A 121 8.92 2.00 -4.85
CA VAL A 121 9.31 3.27 -4.22
C VAL A 121 9.64 3.00 -2.76
N PHE A 122 10.47 3.83 -2.15
CA PHE A 122 10.76 3.70 -0.73
C PHE A 122 11.04 5.04 -0.07
N TRP A 123 10.93 5.07 1.25
CA TRP A 123 11.43 6.16 2.09
C TRP A 123 11.88 5.61 3.44
N LYS A 124 12.61 6.45 4.18
CA LYS A 124 13.03 6.20 5.56
C LYS A 124 12.52 7.36 6.40
N ALA A 125 11.77 7.06 7.44
CA ALA A 125 11.10 8.04 8.28
C ALA A 125 11.02 7.54 9.73
N ASP A 126 10.30 8.31 10.53
CA ASP A 126 9.63 7.90 11.76
C ASP A 126 8.45 6.96 11.46
N MET A 127 7.69 6.63 12.51
CA MET A 127 6.37 6.02 12.45
C MET A 127 5.47 6.67 13.50
N ASP A 128 4.60 7.57 13.05
CA ASP A 128 3.36 7.94 13.73
C ASP A 128 2.33 6.81 13.60
N ILE A 129 1.52 6.64 14.64
CA ILE A 129 0.46 5.63 14.65
C ILE A 129 -0.82 6.26 14.12
N ASP A 130 -1.33 5.68 13.05
CA ASP A 130 -2.64 6.00 12.52
C ASP A 130 -3.68 5.03 13.10
N CYS A 131 -4.66 5.58 13.80
CA CYS A 131 -5.77 4.81 14.37
C CYS A 131 -7.08 5.00 13.60
N ASP A 132 -7.05 5.66 12.43
CA ASP A 132 -8.22 5.96 11.63
C ASP A 132 -8.99 4.70 11.16
N GLY A 133 -10.30 4.88 10.94
CA GLY A 133 -11.20 3.87 10.40
C GLY A 133 -12.19 3.30 11.40
N GLN A 134 -12.29 1.96 11.45
CA GLN A 134 -13.29 1.31 12.29
C GLN A 134 -12.99 1.53 13.79
N ILE A 135 -14.01 2.00 14.52
CA ILE A 135 -13.98 2.08 15.98
C ILE A 135 -13.75 0.69 16.57
N THR A 136 -12.73 0.61 17.42
CA THR A 136 -12.33 -0.59 18.15
C THR A 136 -11.97 -0.23 19.59
N THR A 137 -11.50 -1.20 20.38
CA THR A 137 -11.07 -0.91 21.75
C THR A 137 -9.76 -0.13 21.77
N ALA A 138 -8.83 -0.42 20.85
CA ALA A 138 -7.55 0.28 20.80
C ALA A 138 -7.59 1.58 19.98
N CYS A 139 -8.43 1.66 18.95
CA CYS A 139 -8.54 2.83 18.08
C CYS A 139 -9.96 3.40 18.12
N ASN A 140 -10.10 4.58 18.73
CA ASN A 140 -11.32 5.36 18.85
C ASN A 140 -10.99 6.78 19.35
N ALA A 141 -11.98 7.66 19.39
CA ALA A 141 -11.80 9.06 19.82
C ALA A 141 -11.40 9.25 21.30
N ASP A 142 -11.50 8.22 22.15
CA ASP A 142 -11.04 8.28 23.54
C ASP A 142 -9.56 7.87 23.68
N THR A 143 -9.01 7.13 22.70
CA THR A 143 -7.61 6.66 22.71
C THR A 143 -6.71 7.45 21.76
N ASP A 144 -7.28 8.03 20.70
CA ASP A 144 -6.57 8.83 19.71
C ASP A 144 -7.22 10.22 19.58
N PRO A 145 -6.55 11.30 20.04
CA PRO A 145 -7.03 12.68 19.89
C PRO A 145 -7.22 13.15 18.43
N TRP A 146 -6.67 12.42 17.45
CA TRP A 146 -6.71 12.76 16.02
C TRP A 146 -7.63 11.86 15.18
N PHE A 147 -8.24 10.85 15.82
CA PHE A 147 -9.06 9.82 15.18
C PHE A 147 -10.08 10.36 14.17
N GLN A 148 -10.10 9.74 12.99
CA GLN A 148 -11.17 9.79 12.00
C GLN A 148 -11.87 8.43 11.89
N ASP A 149 -13.18 8.42 11.65
CA ASP A 149 -13.97 7.19 11.53
C ASP A 149 -13.97 6.57 10.13
N ASP A 150 -13.05 7.01 9.26
CA ASP A 150 -12.92 6.57 7.87
C ASP A 150 -11.46 6.36 7.47
N THR A 151 -11.22 5.61 6.40
CA THR A 151 -9.91 5.46 5.77
C THR A 151 -10.03 5.69 4.26
N ALA A 152 -8.98 6.21 3.61
CA ALA A 152 -9.03 6.51 2.17
C ALA A 152 -9.31 5.28 1.28
N PHE A 153 -8.94 4.08 1.74
CA PHE A 153 -9.27 2.83 1.09
C PHE A 153 -10.10 1.94 2.00
N HIS A 154 -11.03 1.19 1.42
CA HIS A 154 -12.00 0.39 2.17
C HIS A 154 -11.84 -1.09 1.95
N THR A 155 -12.30 -1.86 2.94
CA THR A 155 -12.50 -3.29 2.84
C THR A 155 -13.33 -3.66 1.60
N SER A 156 -13.26 -4.93 1.18
CA SER A 156 -14.08 -5.43 0.07
C SER A 156 -15.60 -5.28 0.29
N GLY A 157 -16.02 -5.13 1.54
CA GLY A 157 -17.41 -4.83 1.94
C GLY A 157 -17.76 -3.33 2.02
N GLY A 158 -16.86 -2.42 1.63
CA GLY A 158 -17.10 -0.98 1.61
C GLY A 158 -17.07 -0.31 2.99
N LYS A 159 -16.47 -0.96 3.99
CA LYS A 159 -16.21 -0.36 5.32
C LYS A 159 -14.79 0.21 5.37
N PRO A 160 -14.53 1.23 6.22
CA PRO A 160 -13.18 1.64 6.60
C PRO A 160 -12.33 0.46 7.04
N LEU A 161 -11.01 0.56 6.94
CA LEU A 161 -10.11 -0.47 7.47
C LEU A 161 -10.13 -0.43 9.01
N SER A 162 -9.63 -1.49 9.65
CA SER A 162 -9.48 -1.53 11.10
C SER A 162 -8.00 -1.41 11.43
N ALA A 163 -7.56 -0.26 11.91
CA ALA A 163 -6.17 0.00 12.29
C ALA A 163 -5.66 -0.98 13.36
N GLU A 164 -6.50 -1.37 14.32
CA GLU A 164 -6.15 -2.35 15.36
C GLU A 164 -5.85 -3.76 14.77
N LYS A 165 -6.43 -4.11 13.61
CA LYS A 165 -6.42 -5.49 13.09
C LYS A 165 -5.66 -5.69 11.80
N LEU A 166 -5.54 -4.67 10.96
CA LEU A 166 -4.93 -4.77 9.63
C LEU A 166 -3.65 -3.95 9.58
N PRO A 167 -2.49 -4.59 9.32
CA PRO A 167 -1.26 -3.88 9.01
C PRO A 167 -1.42 -3.08 7.71
N TYR A 168 -1.40 -1.75 7.83
CA TYR A 168 -1.38 -0.85 6.69
C TYR A 168 -0.42 0.31 6.91
N VAL A 169 -0.08 0.97 5.81
CA VAL A 169 0.73 2.19 5.74
C VAL A 169 -0.10 3.32 5.16
N VAL A 170 0.11 4.52 5.70
CA VAL A 170 -0.47 5.77 5.22
C VAL A 170 0.52 6.40 4.23
N VAL A 171 0.07 6.65 3.00
CA VAL A 171 0.88 7.38 2.01
C VAL A 171 0.52 8.86 2.06
N PRO A 172 1.44 9.81 1.80
CA PRO A 172 1.05 11.20 1.74
C PRO A 172 0.01 11.43 0.64
N SER A 173 -0.99 12.28 0.93
CA SER A 173 -1.95 12.72 -0.09
C SER A 173 -1.23 13.30 -1.31
N SER A 174 -1.79 13.07 -2.50
CA SER A 174 -1.17 13.51 -3.74
C SER A 174 -1.07 15.04 -3.80
N SER A 175 0.13 15.56 -4.07
CA SER A 175 0.43 16.99 -4.06
C SER A 175 1.48 17.36 -5.11
N SER A 176 1.94 18.61 -5.09
CA SER A 176 3.07 19.04 -5.92
C SER A 176 4.40 18.39 -5.50
N ILE A 177 4.50 17.87 -4.27
CA ILE A 177 5.69 17.15 -3.78
C ILE A 177 5.74 15.77 -4.43
N TRP A 178 4.65 15.02 -4.41
CA TRP A 178 4.58 13.68 -4.98
C TRP A 178 3.13 13.23 -5.23
N ASN A 179 2.94 12.39 -6.24
CA ASN A 179 1.68 11.71 -6.55
C ASN A 179 1.91 10.20 -6.52
N TYR A 180 1.38 9.53 -5.49
CA TYR A 180 1.59 8.09 -5.30
C TYR A 180 0.98 7.27 -6.45
N GLY A 181 -0.19 7.67 -6.94
CA GLY A 181 -0.89 7.00 -8.06
C GLY A 181 -0.06 7.05 -9.34
N GLY A 182 0.52 8.21 -9.64
CA GLY A 182 1.43 8.40 -10.78
C GLY A 182 2.72 7.58 -10.68
N ALA A 183 3.12 7.20 -9.46
CA ALA A 183 4.28 6.33 -9.22
C ALA A 183 3.95 4.82 -9.28
N GLY A 184 2.70 4.46 -9.59
CA GLY A 184 2.22 3.07 -9.64
C GLY A 184 1.84 2.50 -8.27
N ILE A 185 1.66 3.34 -7.25
CA ILE A 185 1.16 2.93 -5.94
C ILE A 185 -0.37 3.05 -5.92
N LYS A 186 -1.04 2.10 -5.28
CA LYS A 186 -2.51 1.99 -5.24
C LYS A 186 -2.97 1.65 -3.84
N GLY A 187 -4.21 2.00 -3.50
CA GLY A 187 -4.88 1.41 -2.34
C GLY A 187 -4.87 -0.11 -2.41
N GLY A 188 -4.53 -0.76 -1.29
CA GLY A 188 -4.30 -2.20 -1.22
C GLY A 188 -2.95 -2.65 -1.82
N GLY A 189 -2.12 -1.73 -2.32
CA GLY A 189 -0.77 -2.06 -2.78
C GLY A 189 0.10 -2.58 -1.64
N VAL A 190 0.99 -3.52 -1.93
CA VAL A 190 1.80 -4.19 -0.90
C VAL A 190 2.98 -3.32 -0.48
N VAL A 191 3.24 -3.30 0.82
CA VAL A 191 4.34 -2.56 1.45
C VAL A 191 5.14 -3.51 2.34
N ALA A 192 6.46 -3.49 2.25
CA ALA A 192 7.33 -4.03 3.28
C ALA A 192 7.74 -2.89 4.22
N VAL A 193 7.40 -2.99 5.49
CA VAL A 193 7.80 -2.07 6.55
C VAL A 193 8.88 -2.75 7.38
N ILE A 194 10.03 -2.09 7.53
CA ILE A 194 11.19 -2.65 8.22
C ILE A 194 11.53 -1.80 9.43
N TYR A 195 11.62 -2.43 10.59
CA TYR A 195 12.08 -1.82 11.84
C TYR A 195 12.69 -2.88 12.78
N GLY A 196 13.76 -2.54 13.50
CA GLY A 196 14.34 -3.44 14.51
C GLY A 196 14.78 -4.82 13.98
N GLY A 197 15.15 -4.92 12.70
CA GLY A 197 15.51 -6.19 12.06
C GLY A 197 14.32 -7.08 11.66
N LYS A 198 13.10 -6.61 11.84
CA LYS A 198 11.85 -7.28 11.44
C LYS A 198 11.32 -6.73 10.13
N VAL A 199 10.52 -7.52 9.44
CA VAL A 199 9.76 -7.13 8.25
C VAL A 199 8.29 -7.38 8.55
N GLU A 200 7.46 -6.42 8.21
CA GLU A 200 5.99 -6.50 8.22
C GLU A 200 5.47 -6.19 6.80
N TYR A 201 4.67 -7.08 6.24
CA TYR A 201 4.00 -6.94 4.97
C TYR A 201 2.59 -6.38 5.18
N ALA A 202 2.50 -5.09 4.91
CA ALA A 202 1.30 -4.29 5.04
C ALA A 202 0.68 -3.98 3.67
N VAL A 203 -0.47 -3.32 3.69
CA VAL A 203 -1.09 -2.72 2.50
C VAL A 203 -1.06 -1.19 2.58
N VAL A 204 -1.18 -0.50 1.45
CA VAL A 204 -1.51 0.94 1.46
C VAL A 204 -2.99 1.07 1.85
N GLY A 205 -3.23 1.55 3.07
CA GLY A 205 -4.56 1.57 3.69
C GLY A 205 -5.20 2.95 3.74
N ASP A 206 -4.38 3.99 3.86
CA ASP A 206 -4.87 5.37 3.97
C ASP A 206 -3.99 6.39 3.24
N THR A 207 -4.45 7.64 3.22
CA THR A 207 -3.72 8.81 2.77
C THR A 207 -3.67 9.89 3.86
N GLY A 208 -2.46 10.31 4.23
CA GLY A 208 -2.22 11.31 5.27
C GLY A 208 -2.09 12.72 4.72
N PRO A 209 -1.67 13.69 5.54
CA PRO A 209 -1.41 15.06 5.13
C PRO A 209 -0.44 15.17 3.94
N ASP A 210 -0.56 16.24 3.15
CA ASP A 210 0.14 16.38 1.87
C ASP A 210 1.64 16.76 1.98
N LYS A 211 2.14 16.93 3.22
CA LYS A 211 3.50 17.38 3.58
C LYS A 211 4.17 16.58 4.68
N ILE A 212 3.47 15.59 5.25
CA ILE A 212 3.97 14.69 6.29
C ILE A 212 4.04 13.26 5.73
N ILE A 213 5.00 12.48 6.20
CA ILE A 213 5.20 11.08 5.83
C ILE A 213 5.74 10.30 7.02
N GLY A 214 5.39 9.02 7.11
CA GLY A 214 5.85 8.17 8.21
C GLY A 214 4.69 7.75 9.12
N GLU A 215 3.54 7.39 8.56
CA GLU A 215 2.37 7.00 9.33
C GLU A 215 2.01 5.53 9.00
N ALA A 216 1.62 4.75 10.00
CA ALA A 216 1.20 3.35 9.83
C ALA A 216 0.20 2.92 10.91
N SER A 217 -0.58 1.87 10.63
CA SER A 217 -1.62 1.43 11.53
C SER A 217 -1.09 0.89 12.87
N TYR A 218 -1.94 0.96 13.89
CA TYR A 218 -1.73 0.29 15.19
C TYR A 218 -1.21 -1.15 15.04
N ALA A 219 -1.81 -1.94 14.14
CA ALA A 219 -1.40 -3.32 13.88
C ALA A 219 0.03 -3.42 13.32
N THR A 220 0.43 -2.54 12.40
CA THR A 220 1.79 -2.50 11.84
C THR A 220 2.81 -2.22 12.94
N ALA A 221 2.56 -1.20 13.79
CA ALA A 221 3.46 -0.86 14.88
C ALA A 221 3.61 -2.00 15.89
N LYS A 222 2.49 -2.59 16.31
CA LYS A 222 2.47 -3.72 17.25
C LYS A 222 3.25 -4.93 16.71
N ALA A 223 3.11 -5.25 15.43
CA ALA A 223 3.82 -6.38 14.82
C ALA A 223 5.34 -6.14 14.77
N LEU A 224 5.76 -4.91 14.51
CA LEU A 224 7.17 -4.50 14.54
C LEU A 224 7.73 -4.40 15.98
N GLY A 225 6.88 -4.35 16.99
CA GLY A 225 7.26 -4.13 18.39
C GLY A 225 7.54 -2.67 18.71
N ILE A 226 6.91 -1.77 17.96
CA ILE A 226 6.80 -0.34 18.24
C ILE A 226 5.59 -0.16 19.18
N ASP A 227 5.68 0.79 20.12
CA ASP A 227 4.53 1.13 20.98
C ASP A 227 3.38 1.63 20.09
N PRO A 228 2.24 0.94 20.03
CA PRO A 228 1.17 1.27 19.11
C PRO A 228 0.20 2.32 19.69
N ASP A 229 0.52 2.95 20.82
CA ASP A 229 -0.28 4.05 21.37
C ASP A 229 -0.26 5.25 20.41
N PRO A 230 -1.43 5.76 19.96
CA PRO A 230 -1.48 6.83 18.97
C PRO A 230 -1.13 8.21 19.52
N GLU A 231 -1.29 8.44 20.83
CA GLU A 231 -0.92 9.72 21.45
C GLU A 231 0.57 9.80 21.79
N THR A 232 1.15 8.68 22.24
CA THR A 232 2.46 8.66 22.90
C THR A 232 3.45 7.64 22.36
N GLY A 233 3.00 6.71 21.53
CA GLY A 233 3.81 5.65 20.95
C GLY A 233 4.51 6.08 19.66
N GLY A 234 4.72 5.11 18.77
CA GLY A 234 5.43 5.30 17.53
C GLY A 234 6.96 5.15 17.65
N ALA A 235 7.66 5.54 16.59
CA ALA A 235 9.11 5.49 16.51
C ALA A 235 9.66 6.76 15.85
N GLU A 236 10.48 7.52 16.57
CA GLU A 236 11.08 8.79 16.11
C GLU A 236 11.92 8.67 14.82
N SER A 237 12.44 7.49 14.50
CA SER A 237 13.20 7.21 13.28
C SER A 237 13.44 5.71 13.09
N GLY A 238 14.03 5.34 11.95
CA GLY A 238 14.58 4.01 11.70
C GLY A 238 13.62 3.07 10.99
N VAL A 239 12.43 3.55 10.63
CA VAL A 239 11.46 2.79 9.85
C VAL A 239 11.75 2.98 8.37
N THR A 240 11.79 1.87 7.63
CA THR A 240 11.93 1.88 6.17
C THR A 240 10.67 1.30 5.55
N TYR A 241 10.11 2.02 4.58
CA TYR A 241 8.90 1.64 3.88
C TYR A 241 9.27 1.35 2.42
N ILE A 242 9.01 0.14 1.94
CA ILE A 242 9.25 -0.26 0.54
C ILE A 242 7.90 -0.65 -0.08
N LEU A 243 7.39 0.21 -0.96
CA LEU A 243 6.09 0.02 -1.60
C LEU A 243 6.29 -0.55 -3.00
N PHE A 244 5.69 -1.71 -3.26
CA PHE A 244 5.85 -2.42 -4.52
C PHE A 244 4.87 -1.89 -5.57
N LYS A 245 5.43 -1.36 -6.67
CA LYS A 245 4.66 -0.74 -7.74
C LYS A 245 3.74 -1.76 -8.41
N ASN A 246 2.56 -1.29 -8.81
CA ASN A 246 1.54 -2.02 -9.56
C ASN A 246 1.05 -3.31 -8.86
N SER A 247 1.23 -3.41 -7.54
CA SER A 247 0.66 -4.48 -6.72
C SER A 247 -0.68 -4.04 -6.14
N VAL A 248 -1.57 -5.01 -5.89
CA VAL A 248 -2.83 -4.84 -5.13
C VAL A 248 -3.17 -6.18 -4.48
N VAL A 249 -3.48 -6.15 -3.19
CA VAL A 249 -4.08 -7.26 -2.45
C VAL A 249 -5.59 -7.14 -2.54
N SER A 250 -6.28 -8.23 -2.85
CA SER A 250 -7.73 -8.28 -2.90
C SER A 250 -8.21 -9.61 -2.28
N PRO A 251 -9.08 -9.56 -1.25
CA PRO A 251 -9.58 -8.36 -0.57
C PRO A 251 -8.48 -7.66 0.27
N ILE A 252 -8.50 -6.33 0.37
CA ILE A 252 -7.45 -5.52 1.02
C ILE A 252 -7.25 -5.91 2.49
N GLU A 253 -8.32 -6.29 3.17
CA GLU A 253 -8.33 -6.72 4.57
C GLU A 253 -7.74 -8.12 4.82
N ASN A 254 -7.29 -8.81 3.77
CA ASN A 254 -6.64 -10.10 3.90
C ASN A 254 -5.13 -9.95 4.09
N HIS A 255 -4.72 -9.82 5.35
CA HIS A 255 -3.32 -9.72 5.72
C HIS A 255 -2.50 -10.94 5.26
N ALA A 256 -3.01 -12.17 5.35
CA ALA A 256 -2.28 -13.36 4.86
C ALA A 256 -1.99 -13.30 3.34
N ALA A 257 -2.89 -12.68 2.57
CA ALA A 257 -2.64 -12.41 1.14
C ALA A 257 -1.58 -11.32 0.95
N ALA A 258 -1.54 -10.29 1.80
CA ALA A 258 -0.47 -9.29 1.82
C ALA A 258 0.90 -9.93 2.13
N VAL A 259 0.98 -10.85 3.09
CA VAL A 259 2.19 -11.61 3.40
C VAL A 259 2.67 -12.43 2.20
N THR A 260 1.75 -13.19 1.60
CA THR A 260 2.08 -14.07 0.46
C THR A 260 2.57 -13.26 -0.74
N ALA A 261 1.88 -12.16 -1.07
CA ALA A 261 2.27 -11.28 -2.16
C ALA A 261 3.56 -10.51 -1.83
N GLY A 262 3.71 -10.03 -0.60
CA GLY A 262 4.84 -9.27 -0.12
C GLY A 262 6.13 -10.07 -0.14
N ASP A 263 6.12 -11.33 0.31
CA ASP A 263 7.28 -12.20 0.24
C ASP A 263 7.72 -12.45 -1.22
N ALA A 264 6.76 -12.69 -2.12
CA ALA A 264 7.04 -12.86 -3.54
C ALA A 264 7.61 -11.58 -4.20
N LEU A 265 7.03 -10.43 -3.91
CA LEU A 265 7.47 -9.13 -4.44
C LEU A 265 8.83 -8.72 -3.85
N ALA A 266 9.08 -8.99 -2.57
CA ALA A 266 10.37 -8.76 -1.93
C ALA A 266 11.47 -9.61 -2.58
N LYS A 267 11.21 -10.89 -2.86
CA LYS A 267 12.15 -11.74 -3.61
C LYS A 267 12.48 -11.17 -4.98
N GLN A 268 11.46 -10.75 -5.74
CA GLN A 268 11.68 -10.11 -7.04
C GLN A 268 12.45 -8.79 -6.91
N PHE A 269 12.16 -7.99 -5.90
CA PHE A 269 12.85 -6.74 -5.64
C PHE A 269 14.35 -6.95 -5.38
N LEU A 270 14.71 -7.98 -4.62
CA LEU A 270 16.11 -8.35 -4.38
C LEU A 270 16.85 -8.81 -5.65
N LEU A 271 16.15 -9.45 -6.59
CA LEU A 271 16.72 -9.89 -7.87
C LEU A 271 16.91 -8.73 -8.85
N ASN A 272 16.09 -7.68 -8.75
CA ASN A 272 16.01 -6.59 -9.73
C ASN A 272 16.79 -5.32 -9.34
N ASN A 273 17.36 -5.28 -8.13
CA ASN A 273 18.13 -4.16 -7.57
C ASN A 273 19.38 -4.70 -6.89
#